data_AF-A0A2D5G8S9-F1
#
_entry.id   AF-A0A2D5G8S9-F1
#
_cell.length_a   1.000
_cell.length_b   1.000
_cell.length_c   1.000
_cell.angle_alpha   90.00
_cell.angle_beta   90.00
_cell.angle_gamma   90.00
#
_symmetry.space_group_name_H-M   'P 1'
#
loop_
_entity.id
_entity.type
_entity.pdbx_description
1 polymer ?
#
loop_
_entity_poly.entity_id
_entity_poly.type
_entity_poly.pdbx_seq_one_letter_code
_entity_poly.pdbx_strand_id
1 'polypeptide(L)'
;MRFLFVLMICFPSVLFAEILVFKNCASKDFDFEKNDYKLDLKKGQMIRKFTYTDETYERLRLNDMRVEKENTTTKGITKENGEIISEISGYPAFYTQMIFDTFDKTIKLKSVLNNTEGISILSNCEKIIKYKLES
;
A
#
# COMPACT_ATOMS: atom_id res chain seq x y z
N MET A 1 -38.53 31.99 34.99
CA MET A 1 -37.42 31.95 34.01
C MET A 1 -36.59 30.70 34.29
N ARG A 2 -36.68 29.67 33.44
CA ARG A 2 -35.86 28.47 33.57
C ARG A 2 -35.16 28.28 32.23
N PHE A 3 -33.96 28.85 32.12
CA PHE A 3 -33.11 28.73 30.94
C PHE A 3 -32.62 27.27 30.86
N LEU A 4 -33.13 26.53 29.88
CA LEU A 4 -32.67 25.18 29.58
C LEU A 4 -31.39 25.32 28.74
N PHE A 5 -30.23 25.17 29.39
CA PHE A 5 -28.94 25.18 28.70
C PHE A 5 -28.73 23.81 28.05
N VAL A 6 -29.11 23.67 26.78
CA VAL A 6 -28.80 22.47 25.98
C VAL A 6 -27.34 22.58 25.55
N LEU A 7 -26.46 21.85 26.24
CA LEU A 7 -25.06 21.73 25.87
C LEU A 7 -24.97 20.84 24.61
N MET A 8 -24.84 21.45 23.44
CA MET A 8 -24.60 20.75 22.18
C MET A 8 -23.16 20.21 22.20
N ILE A 9 -22.99 18.94 22.56
CA ILE A 9 -21.71 18.24 22.46
C ILE A 9 -21.43 17.99 20.97
N CYS A 10 -20.63 18.86 20.36
CA CYS A 10 -20.02 18.58 19.05
C CYS A 10 -18.97 17.48 19.24
N PHE A 11 -19.34 16.24 18.93
CA PHE A 11 -18.36 15.18 18.71
C PHE A 11 -17.53 15.56 17.47
N PRO A 12 -16.19 15.72 17.56
CA PRO A 12 -15.38 15.86 16.36
C PRO A 12 -15.48 14.55 15.58
N SER A 13 -16.04 14.60 14.37
CA SER A 13 -15.98 13.47 13.46
C SER A 13 -14.49 13.20 13.18
N VAL A 14 -14.02 12.01 13.56
CA VAL A 14 -12.66 11.57 13.25
C VAL A 14 -12.58 11.46 11.73
N LEU A 15 -11.97 12.46 11.10
CA LEU A 15 -11.83 12.51 9.66
C LEU A 15 -10.78 11.47 9.24
N PHE A 16 -11.24 10.27 8.85
CA PHE A 16 -10.36 9.26 8.28
C PHE A 16 -9.93 9.71 6.87
N ALA A 17 -8.62 9.70 6.60
CA ALA A 17 -8.12 9.90 5.26
C ALA A 17 -8.60 8.74 4.37
N GLU A 18 -9.28 9.05 3.28
CA GLU A 18 -9.87 8.04 2.40
C GLU A 18 -8.86 7.52 1.38
N ILE A 19 -7.84 8.33 1.03
CA ILE A 19 -6.79 7.95 0.08
C ILE A 19 -5.40 8.22 0.69
N LEU A 20 -4.53 7.22 0.62
CA LEU A 20 -3.12 7.31 1.03
C LEU A 20 -2.24 7.09 -0.20
N VAL A 21 -1.20 7.91 -0.37
CA VAL A 21 -0.25 7.76 -1.46
C VAL A 21 1.16 7.66 -0.93
N PHE A 22 1.73 6.46 -1.00
CA PHE A 22 3.14 6.20 -0.73
C PHE A 22 3.93 6.59 -1.99
N LYS A 23 4.90 7.48 -1.82
CA LYS A 23 5.66 8.09 -2.92
C LYS A 23 7.14 7.73 -2.84
N ASN A 24 7.76 7.61 -4.02
CA ASN A 24 9.21 7.41 -4.16
C ASN A 24 9.69 6.22 -3.33
N CYS A 25 9.09 5.06 -3.57
CA CYS A 25 9.35 3.85 -2.81
C CYS A 25 10.56 3.10 -3.37
N ALA A 26 11.68 3.10 -2.65
CA ALA A 26 12.87 2.33 -3.00
C ALA A 26 12.72 0.86 -2.58
N SER A 27 13.35 -0.05 -3.33
CA SER A 27 13.47 -1.46 -2.97
C SER A 27 14.94 -1.85 -2.84
N LYS A 28 15.22 -2.93 -2.12
CA LYS A 28 16.59 -3.47 -2.00
C LYS A 28 17.00 -4.24 -3.26
N ASP A 29 16.05 -4.88 -3.92
CA ASP A 29 16.33 -5.84 -4.99
C ASP A 29 16.28 -5.21 -6.39
N PHE A 30 15.59 -4.07 -6.52
CA PHE A 30 15.26 -3.42 -7.79
C PHE A 30 15.33 -1.90 -7.68
N ASP A 31 15.86 -1.28 -8.74
CA ASP A 31 15.90 0.17 -8.88
C ASP A 31 14.76 0.67 -9.78
N PHE A 32 14.23 1.84 -9.41
CA PHE A 32 13.07 2.44 -10.06
C PHE A 32 13.33 3.91 -10.38
N GLU A 33 12.96 4.33 -11.59
CA GLU A 33 12.75 5.76 -11.89
C GLU A 33 11.52 6.29 -11.15
N LYS A 34 10.53 5.40 -10.94
CA LYS A 34 9.30 5.70 -10.18
C LYS A 34 8.74 4.43 -9.56
N ASN A 35 8.27 4.53 -8.33
CA ASN A 35 7.52 3.45 -7.68
C ASN A 35 6.60 4.05 -6.60
N ASP A 36 5.32 4.15 -6.94
CA ASP A 36 4.32 4.78 -6.09
C ASP A 36 3.14 3.83 -5.85
N TYR A 37 2.55 3.91 -4.66
CA TYR A 37 1.36 3.13 -4.30
C TYR A 37 0.27 4.08 -3.85
N LYS A 38 -0.89 4.02 -4.51
CA LYS A 38 -2.10 4.76 -4.14
C LYS A 38 -3.11 3.78 -3.58
N LEU A 39 -3.47 3.96 -2.32
CA LEU A 39 -4.48 3.17 -1.61
C LEU A 39 -5.75 4.01 -1.51
N ASP A 40 -6.86 3.48 -2.01
CA ASP A 40 -8.20 4.00 -1.84
C ASP A 40 -8.90 3.11 -0.81
N LEU A 41 -8.94 3.58 0.45
CA LEU A 41 -9.45 2.81 1.58
C LEU A 41 -10.97 2.65 1.52
N LYS A 42 -11.67 3.59 0.87
CA LYS A 42 -13.12 3.54 0.69
C LYS A 42 -13.53 2.52 -0.36
N LYS A 43 -12.76 2.42 -1.45
CA LYS A 43 -12.97 1.40 -2.48
C LYS A 43 -12.36 0.04 -2.14
N GLY A 44 -11.52 -0.03 -1.11
CA GLY A 44 -10.79 -1.26 -0.77
C GLY A 44 -9.83 -1.68 -1.90
N GLN A 45 -9.18 -0.72 -2.55
CA GLN A 45 -8.30 -0.99 -3.69
C GLN A 45 -6.99 -0.21 -3.59
N MET A 46 -5.88 -0.84 -4.01
CA MET A 46 -4.61 -0.16 -4.27
C MET A 46 -4.28 -0.17 -5.75
N ILE A 47 -3.57 0.87 -6.20
CA ILE A 47 -2.93 0.94 -7.51
C ILE A 47 -1.45 1.25 -7.29
N ARG A 48 -0.57 0.39 -7.79
CA ARG A 48 0.87 0.61 -7.83
C ARG A 48 1.24 1.04 -9.24
N LYS A 49 2.03 2.09 -9.38
CA LYS A 49 2.61 2.52 -10.65
C LYS A 49 4.11 2.55 -10.51
N PHE A 50 4.82 1.83 -11.36
CA PHE A 50 6.27 1.80 -11.32
C PHE A 50 6.89 1.79 -12.71
N THR A 51 8.11 2.33 -12.76
CA THR A 51 9.00 2.35 -13.91
C THR A 51 10.37 1.92 -13.41
N TYR A 52 10.88 0.79 -13.92
CA TYR A 52 12.24 0.34 -13.63
C TYR A 52 13.28 1.28 -14.27
N THR A 53 14.48 1.34 -13.69
CA THR A 53 15.64 1.88 -14.41
C THR A 53 16.00 0.98 -15.59
N ASP A 54 16.69 1.52 -16.60
CA ASP A 54 17.17 0.72 -17.75
C ASP A 54 17.99 -0.50 -17.30
N GLU A 55 18.90 -0.31 -16.33
CA GLU A 55 19.73 -1.40 -15.80
C GLU A 55 18.89 -2.53 -15.18
N THR A 56 17.91 -2.18 -14.33
CA THR A 56 17.03 -3.18 -13.72
C THR A 56 16.14 -3.84 -14.77
N TYR A 57 15.61 -3.07 -15.72
CA TYR A 57 14.76 -3.58 -16.79
C TYR A 57 15.49 -4.60 -17.67
N GLU A 58 16.67 -4.25 -18.18
CA GLU A 58 17.46 -5.13 -19.03
C GLU A 58 17.85 -6.41 -18.28
N ARG A 59 18.31 -6.29 -17.01
CA ARG A 59 18.62 -7.46 -16.17
C ARG A 59 17.44 -8.41 -16.00
N LEU A 60 16.25 -7.88 -15.76
CA LEU A 60 15.04 -8.69 -15.57
C LEU A 60 14.57 -9.34 -16.87
N ARG A 61 14.63 -8.59 -17.98
CA ARG A 61 14.15 -9.04 -19.28
C ARG A 61 14.97 -10.20 -19.86
N LEU A 62 16.24 -10.32 -19.48
CA LEU A 62 17.07 -11.49 -19.80
C LEU A 62 16.46 -12.80 -19.31
N ASN A 63 15.75 -12.78 -18.19
CA ASN A 63 15.14 -13.97 -17.59
C ASN A 63 13.65 -14.13 -17.93
N ASP A 64 12.92 -13.03 -18.15
CA ASP A 64 11.51 -13.06 -18.58
C ASP A 64 11.22 -11.94 -19.59
N MET A 65 10.99 -12.33 -20.85
CA MET A 65 10.70 -11.40 -21.95
C MET A 65 9.38 -10.62 -21.78
N ARG A 66 8.50 -11.07 -20.89
CA ARG A 66 7.20 -10.43 -20.61
C ARG A 66 7.33 -9.26 -19.64
N VAL A 67 8.51 -9.05 -19.04
CA VAL A 67 8.75 -7.90 -18.17
C VAL A 67 8.58 -6.62 -18.99
N GLU A 68 7.77 -5.71 -18.46
CA GLU A 68 7.59 -4.36 -19.00
C GLU A 68 8.38 -3.37 -18.14
N LYS A 69 8.99 -2.36 -18.79
CA LYS A 69 9.75 -1.33 -18.08
C LYS A 69 8.83 -0.49 -17.20
N GLU A 70 7.66 -0.13 -17.73
CA GLU A 70 6.61 0.62 -17.04
C GLU A 70 5.40 -0.27 -16.85
N ASN A 71 4.83 -0.30 -15.65
CA ASN A 71 3.64 -1.10 -15.39
C ASN A 71 2.75 -0.45 -14.32
N THR A 72 1.47 -0.82 -14.35
CA THR A 72 0.48 -0.44 -13.35
C THR A 72 -0.24 -1.69 -12.88
N THR A 73 -0.17 -1.96 -11.58
CA THR A 73 -0.84 -3.11 -10.97
C THR A 73 -1.90 -2.66 -9.98
N THR A 74 -2.94 -3.46 -9.86
CA THR A 74 -4.10 -3.18 -9.01
C THR A 74 -4.38 -4.40 -8.14
N LYS A 75 -4.73 -4.18 -6.88
CA LYS A 75 -5.08 -5.24 -5.91
C LYS A 75 -6.18 -4.76 -4.98
N GLY A 76 -7.00 -5.68 -4.51
CA GLY A 76 -7.84 -5.42 -3.34
C GLY A 76 -6.99 -5.12 -2.11
N ILE A 77 -7.50 -4.28 -1.21
CA ILE A 77 -6.95 -4.04 0.12
C ILE A 77 -8.07 -4.05 1.15
N THR A 78 -7.75 -4.48 2.36
CA THR A 78 -8.65 -4.45 3.52
C THR A 78 -7.90 -3.93 4.73
N LYS A 79 -8.64 -3.52 5.76
CA LYS A 79 -8.09 -3.13 7.04
C LYS A 79 -8.40 -4.20 8.07
N GLU A 80 -7.35 -4.87 8.56
CA GLU A 80 -7.44 -5.94 9.55
C GLU A 80 -6.53 -5.61 10.72
N ASN A 81 -7.04 -5.71 11.95
CA ASN A 81 -6.28 -5.43 13.18
C ASN A 81 -5.54 -4.07 13.20
N GLY A 82 -6.06 -3.07 12.48
CA GLY A 82 -5.45 -1.75 12.36
C GLY A 82 -4.44 -1.61 11.23
N GLU A 83 -4.00 -2.71 10.62
CA GLU A 83 -3.10 -2.74 9.48
C GLU A 83 -3.88 -2.72 8.17
N ILE A 84 -3.29 -2.13 7.13
CA ILE A 84 -3.84 -2.21 5.77
C ILE A 84 -3.08 -3.30 5.04
N ILE A 85 -3.80 -4.31 4.55
CA ILE A 85 -3.21 -5.46 3.87
C ILE A 85 -3.81 -5.64 2.49
N SER A 86 -3.05 -6.17 1.54
CA SER A 86 -3.57 -6.51 0.21
C SER A 86 -4.36 -7.82 0.22
N GLU A 87 -5.09 -8.07 -0.86
CA GLU A 87 -5.49 -9.43 -1.20
C GLU A 87 -4.26 -10.34 -1.33
N ILE A 88 -4.49 -11.63 -1.12
CA ILE A 88 -3.48 -12.67 -1.25
C ILE A 88 -3.14 -12.89 -2.72
N SER A 89 -1.86 -13.10 -3.02
CA SER A 89 -1.36 -13.51 -4.34
C SER A 89 -0.65 -14.86 -4.23
N GLY A 90 -1.25 -15.92 -4.78
CA GLY A 90 -0.67 -17.27 -4.79
C GLY A 90 -1.70 -18.37 -4.55
N TYR A 91 -1.23 -19.49 -4.02
CA TYR A 91 -2.02 -20.68 -3.70
C TYR A 91 -2.13 -20.87 -2.18
N PRO A 92 -3.11 -21.64 -1.67
CA PRO A 92 -3.29 -21.82 -0.23
C PRO A 92 -2.03 -22.29 0.52
N ALA A 93 -1.22 -23.14 -0.11
CA ALA A 93 0.03 -23.64 0.49
C ALA A 93 1.22 -22.69 0.33
N PHE A 94 1.17 -21.75 -0.62
CA PHE A 94 2.21 -20.74 -0.84
C PHE A 94 1.61 -19.45 -1.37
N TYR A 95 1.64 -18.39 -0.56
CA TYR A 95 1.10 -17.12 -0.97
C TYR A 95 1.86 -15.93 -0.40
N THR A 96 1.62 -14.77 -1.02
CA THR A 96 2.18 -13.50 -0.59
C THR A 96 1.09 -12.46 -0.36
N GLN A 97 1.36 -11.51 0.53
CA GLN A 97 0.45 -10.43 0.88
C GLN A 97 1.28 -9.18 1.23
N MET A 98 0.86 -8.01 0.75
CA MET A 98 1.49 -6.75 1.14
C MET A 98 0.86 -6.22 2.43
N ILE A 99 1.69 -5.70 3.32
CA ILE A 99 1.28 -5.00 4.55
C ILE A 99 1.81 -3.57 4.45
N PHE A 100 0.93 -2.59 4.59
CA PHE A 100 1.25 -1.18 4.44
C PHE A 100 1.37 -0.50 5.81
N ASP A 101 2.59 -0.09 6.15
CA ASP A 101 2.91 0.58 7.40
C ASP A 101 2.90 2.10 7.20
N THR A 102 1.88 2.75 7.74
CA THR A 102 1.72 4.20 7.59
C THR A 102 2.61 5.03 8.53
N PHE A 103 3.18 4.42 9.57
CA PHE A 103 4.06 5.10 10.51
C PHE A 103 5.49 5.09 9.99
N ASP A 104 6.00 3.91 9.64
CA ASP A 104 7.36 3.75 9.13
C ASP A 104 7.49 4.09 7.65
N LYS A 105 6.36 4.27 6.94
CA LYS A 105 6.31 4.50 5.49
C LYS A 105 6.93 3.34 4.71
N THR A 106 6.74 2.13 5.22
CA THR A 106 7.25 0.91 4.63
C THR A 106 6.13 0.03 4.09
N ILE A 107 6.46 -0.75 3.08
CA ILE A 107 5.60 -1.79 2.54
C ILE A 107 6.33 -3.10 2.79
N LYS A 108 5.70 -3.99 3.55
CA LYS A 108 6.25 -5.29 3.91
C LYS A 108 5.58 -6.35 3.04
N LEU A 109 6.34 -7.38 2.66
CA LEU A 109 5.82 -8.57 2.00
C LEU A 109 5.75 -9.68 3.05
N LYS A 110 4.54 -10.13 3.35
CA LYS A 110 4.29 -11.36 4.07
C LYS A 110 4.26 -12.49 3.06
N SER A 111 5.13 -13.47 3.24
CA SER A 111 5.17 -14.71 2.47
C SER A 111 4.81 -15.85 3.40
N VAL A 112 3.90 -16.73 2.96
CA VAL A 112 3.49 -17.90 3.74
C VAL A 112 3.77 -19.14 2.90
N LEU A 113 4.47 -20.12 3.49
CA LEU A 113 4.73 -21.43 2.91
C LEU A 113 4.38 -22.51 3.93
N ASN A 114 3.40 -23.36 3.64
CA ASN A 114 2.94 -24.43 4.54
C ASN A 114 2.73 -23.94 5.98
N ASN A 115 1.95 -22.86 6.15
CA ASN A 115 1.66 -22.20 7.43
C ASN A 115 2.86 -21.54 8.14
N THR A 116 4.04 -21.56 7.53
CA THR A 116 5.20 -20.83 8.03
C THR A 116 5.20 -19.44 7.42
N GLU A 117 5.21 -18.41 8.25
CA GLU A 117 5.19 -17.01 7.81
C GLU A 117 6.60 -16.41 7.84
N GLY A 118 6.93 -15.66 6.79
CA GLY A 118 8.09 -14.79 6.72
C GLY A 118 7.66 -13.38 6.33
N ILE A 119 8.23 -12.37 6.99
CA ILE A 119 7.97 -10.97 6.68
C ILE A 119 9.28 -10.32 6.28
N SER A 120 9.29 -9.65 5.13
CA SER A 120 10.42 -8.85 4.65
C SER A 120 9.96 -7.45 4.25
N ILE A 121 10.88 -6.48 4.27
CA ILE A 121 10.61 -5.15 3.74
C ILE A 121 10.71 -5.22 2.22
N LEU A 122 9.60 -4.95 1.53
CA LEU A 122 9.54 -4.88 0.07
C LEU A 122 10.01 -3.52 -0.43
N SER A 123 9.50 -2.45 0.20
CA SER A 123 9.81 -1.08 -0.18
C SER A 123 9.85 -0.13 1.02
N ASN A 124 10.78 0.81 0.99
CA ASN A 124 10.83 1.97 1.89
C ASN A 124 10.45 3.22 1.10
N CYS A 125 9.45 3.97 1.58
CA CYS A 125 8.94 5.14 0.87
C CYS A 125 9.36 6.42 1.58
N GLU A 126 9.75 7.43 0.80
CA GLU A 126 10.20 8.71 1.36
C GLU A 126 9.08 9.42 2.13
N LYS A 127 7.86 9.40 1.57
CA LYS A 127 6.70 10.13 2.12
C LYS A 127 5.37 9.44 1.84
N ILE A 128 4.40 9.74 2.69
CA ILE A 128 2.98 9.42 2.50
C ILE A 128 2.20 10.71 2.40
N ILE A 129 1.41 10.85 1.33
CA ILE A 129 0.46 11.94 1.15
C ILE A 129 -0.93 11.43 1.50
N LYS A 130 -1.63 12.14 2.38
CA LYS A 130 -2.98 11.79 2.83
C LYS A 130 -3.98 12.72 2.17
N TYR A 131 -4.96 12.16 1.47
CA TYR A 131 -6.05 12.91 0.88
C TYR A 131 -7.37 12.55 1.55
N LYS A 132 -8.18 13.58 1.75
CA LYS A 132 -9.58 13.44 2.13
C LYS A 132 -10.39 13.67 0.85
N LEU A 133 -11.32 12.77 0.52
CA LEU A 133 -12.29 13.06 -0.52
C LEU A 133 -13.17 14.21 0.00
N GLU A 134 -13.28 15.27 -0.79
CA GLU A 134 -14.27 16.31 -0.50
C GLU A 134 -15.65 15.68 -0.62
N SER A 135 -16.45 15.87 0.42
CA SER A 135 -17.85 15.43 0.51
C SER A 135 -18.78 16.53 0.03
#